data_AF-A0A059EYY4-F1
#
_entry.id   AF-A0A059EYY4-F1
#
_cell.length_a   1.000
_cell.length_b   1.000
_cell.length_c   1.000
_cell.angle_alpha   90.00
_cell.angle_beta   90.00
_cell.angle_gamma   90.00
#
_symmetry.space_group_name_H-M   'P 1'
#
loop_
_entity.id
_entity.type
_entity.pdbx_description
1 polymer ?
#
loop_
_entity_poly.entity_id
_entity_poly.type
_entity_poly.pdbx_seq_one_letter_code
_entity_poly.pdbx_strand_id
1 'polypeptide(L)'
;MYENSLSLQNKNIIKHEDDERLECHFTIPKEALDSYKVEIKDETIIIKYEYSKKESNETKAYEESKSQMFSYTPGKKIKESTARIEGENTLVIDVTFEHK
;
A
#
# COMPACT_ATOMS: atom_id res chain seq x y z
N MET A 1 -6.78 27.50 13.20
CA MET A 1 -7.42 26.19 13.45
C MET A 1 -6.55 25.16 12.75
N TYR A 2 -6.09 24.14 13.48
CA TYR A 2 -5.10 23.18 12.99
C TYR A 2 -5.73 22.29 11.93
N GLU A 3 -5.44 22.54 10.65
CA GLU A 3 -5.66 21.53 9.62
C GLU A 3 -4.67 20.41 9.88
N ASN A 4 -5.20 19.34 10.47
CA ASN A 4 -4.46 18.20 10.93
C ASN A 4 -3.78 17.53 9.73
N SER A 5 -2.47 17.43 9.84
CA SER A 5 -1.49 16.87 8.92
C SER A 5 -1.75 15.41 8.58
N LEU A 6 -2.69 15.13 7.67
CA LEU A 6 -2.88 13.81 7.05
C LEU A 6 -2.46 13.79 5.57
N SER A 7 -1.94 14.90 5.05
CA SER A 7 -1.53 15.09 3.64
C SER A 7 -0.04 14.81 3.37
N LEU A 8 0.58 13.94 4.16
CA LEU A 8 1.83 13.24 3.81
C LEU A 8 1.54 11.75 4.00
N GLN A 9 1.11 10.98 2.99
CA GLN A 9 2.03 10.21 2.14
C GLN A 9 1.34 9.62 0.88
N ASN A 10 0.13 10.02 0.51
CA ASN A 10 -0.66 9.41 -0.59
C ASN A 10 -0.24 9.81 -2.02
N LYS A 11 1.01 10.22 -2.27
CA LYS A 11 1.39 10.76 -3.58
C LYS A 11 1.37 9.72 -4.73
N ASN A 12 1.34 8.42 -4.43
CA ASN A 12 1.44 7.35 -5.45
C ASN A 12 0.41 6.23 -5.24
N ILE A 13 -0.81 6.53 -4.79
CA ILE A 13 -1.88 5.52 -4.68
C ILE A 13 -3.00 5.87 -5.65
N ILE A 14 -3.25 5.01 -6.63
CA ILE A 14 -4.45 5.09 -7.47
C ILE A 14 -5.48 4.13 -6.87
N LYS A 15 -6.70 4.62 -6.62
CA LYS A 15 -7.78 3.87 -5.99
C LYS A 15 -9.00 3.87 -6.90
N HIS A 16 -9.49 2.67 -7.22
CA HIS A 16 -10.78 2.45 -7.87
C HIS A 16 -11.65 1.65 -6.90
N GLU A 17 -12.82 2.17 -6.55
CA GLU A 17 -13.71 1.52 -5.60
C GLU A 17 -15.16 1.60 -6.06
N ASP A 18 -15.81 0.45 -6.09
CA ASP A 18 -17.24 0.27 -6.32
C ASP A 18 -17.83 -0.61 -5.20
N ASP A 19 -19.12 -0.95 -5.29
CA ASP A 19 -19.80 -1.73 -4.25
C ASP A 19 -19.30 -3.19 -4.15
N GLU A 20 -18.72 -3.73 -5.22
CA GLU A 20 -18.29 -5.13 -5.32
C GLU A 20 -16.77 -5.27 -5.14
N ARG A 21 -15.97 -4.28 -5.55
CA ARG A 21 -14.51 -4.34 -5.58
C ARG A 21 -13.83 -3.03 -5.22
N LEU A 22 -12.63 -3.16 -4.65
CA LEU A 22 -11.65 -2.11 -4.45
C LEU A 22 -10.33 -2.56 -5.09
N GLU A 23 -9.81 -1.75 -6.01
CA GLU A 23 -8.51 -1.93 -6.63
C GLU A 23 -7.61 -0.75 -6.26
N CYS A 24 -6.41 -1.03 -5.76
CA CYS A 24 -5.45 -0.04 -5.30
C CYS A 24 -4.07 -0.30 -5.89
N HIS A 25 -3.47 0.71 -6.50
CA HIS A 25 -2.15 0.61 -7.12
C HIS A 25 -1.17 1.44 -6.32
N PHE A 26 -0.05 0.83 -5.93
CA PHE A 26 0.93 1.43 -5.05
C PHE A 26 2.35 1.22 -5.56
N THR A 27 3.14 2.28 -5.64
CA THR A 27 4.55 2.18 -6.07
C THR A 27 5.46 1.84 -4.90
N ILE A 28 6.10 0.66 -4.92
CA ILE A 28 7.18 0.29 -3.99
C ILE A 28 8.57 0.40 -4.64
N PRO A 29 9.65 0.54 -3.85
CA PRO A 29 11.00 0.37 -4.37
C PRO A 29 11.19 -1.04 -4.95
N LYS A 30 11.96 -1.18 -6.04
CA LYS A 30 12.28 -2.49 -6.63
C LYS A 30 12.95 -3.44 -5.61
N GLU A 31 13.77 -2.88 -4.73
CA GLU A 31 14.46 -3.59 -3.65
C GLU A 31 13.52 -4.11 -2.56
N ALA A 32 12.27 -3.62 -2.51
CA ALA A 32 11.23 -4.02 -1.57
C ALA A 32 10.22 -5.03 -2.16
N LEU A 33 10.37 -5.43 -3.44
CA LEU A 33 9.44 -6.36 -4.11
C LEU A 33 9.38 -7.73 -3.45
N ASP A 34 10.49 -8.18 -2.86
CA ASP A 34 10.58 -9.46 -2.16
C ASP A 34 10.29 -9.34 -0.65
N SER A 35 10.16 -8.11 -0.13
CA SER A 35 10.03 -7.83 1.30
C SER A 35 8.92 -6.82 1.55
N TYR A 36 7.71 -7.16 1.12
CA TYR A 36 6.50 -6.42 1.45
C TYR A 36 5.48 -7.33 2.16
N LYS A 37 4.66 -6.69 2.99
CA LYS A 37 3.51 -7.31 3.65
C LYS A 37 2.32 -6.40 3.51
N VAL A 38 1.20 -6.98 3.05
CA VAL A 38 -0.11 -6.33 3.05
C VAL A 38 -0.92 -6.90 4.20
N GLU A 39 -1.50 -6.01 4.99
CA GLU A 39 -2.39 -6.34 6.11
C GLU A 39 -3.64 -5.48 5.97
N ILE A 40 -4.81 -6.11 6.10
CA ILE A 40 -6.08 -5.39 6.09
C ILE A 40 -6.69 -5.52 7.48
N LYS A 41 -6.95 -4.37 8.10
CA LYS A 41 -7.50 -4.30 9.44
C LYS A 41 -8.65 -3.31 9.45
N ASP A 42 -9.81 -3.80 9.88
CA ASP A 42 -11.06 -3.04 9.85
C ASP A 42 -11.31 -2.50 8.43
N GLU A 43 -11.23 -1.19 8.24
CA GLU A 43 -11.46 -0.51 6.96
C GLU A 43 -10.17 0.15 6.42
N THR A 44 -9.01 -0.33 6.88
CA THR A 44 -7.69 0.21 6.54
C THR A 44 -6.79 -0.88 5.99
N ILE A 45 -6.17 -0.58 4.85
CA ILE A 45 -5.13 -1.41 4.24
C ILE A 45 -3.79 -0.80 4.63
N ILE A 46 -2.92 -1.66 5.16
CA ILE A 46 -1.60 -1.34 5.67
C ILE A 46 -0.58 -2.11 4.84
N ILE A 47 0.31 -1.38 4.18
CA ILE A 47 1.41 -1.94 3.41
C ILE A 47 2.70 -1.62 4.15
N LYS A 48 3.45 -2.65 4.54
CA LYS A 48 4.78 -2.50 5.16
C LYS A 48 5.79 -3.09 4.20
N TYR A 49 6.90 -2.40 3.99
CA TYR A 49 7.98 -2.92 3.17
C TYR A 49 9.34 -2.46 3.69
N GLU A 50 10.32 -3.34 3.51
CA GLU A 50 11.70 -3.15 3.97
C GLU A 50 12.62 -3.21 2.75
N TYR A 51 13.55 -2.27 2.64
CA TYR A 51 14.50 -2.25 1.54
C TYR A 51 15.85 -1.68 1.98
N SER A 52 16.92 -2.23 1.42
CA SER A 52 18.25 -1.66 1.58
C SER A 52 18.44 -0.53 0.56
N LYS A 53 18.87 0.64 1.00
CA LYS A 53 19.22 1.74 0.10
C LYS A 53 20.74 1.96 0.15
N LYS A 54 21.34 2.09 -1.03
CA LYS A 54 22.73 2.54 -1.18
C LYS A 54 22.73 4.02 -1.56
N GLU A 55 23.34 4.87 -0.75
CA GLU A 55 23.59 6.25 -1.15
C GLU A 55 24.79 6.32 -2.08
N SER A 56 24.66 6.99 -3.21
CA SER A 56 25.67 7.04 -4.28
C SER A 56 27.04 7.61 -3.86
N ASN A 57 27.17 8.14 -2.63
CA ASN A 57 28.42 8.69 -2.07
C ASN A 57 28.96 7.94 -0.84
N GLU A 58 28.30 6.88 -0.37
CA GLU A 58 28.77 6.11 0.78
C GLU A 58 28.88 4.62 0.47
N THR A 59 29.92 3.97 0.98
CA THR A 59 30.12 2.51 0.88
C THR A 59 29.16 1.71 1.78
N LYS A 60 28.22 2.39 2.45
CA LYS A 60 27.28 1.81 3.41
C LYS A 60 25.90 1.70 2.79
N ALA A 61 25.36 0.49 2.81
CA ALA A 61 23.93 0.25 2.64
C ALA A 61 23.25 0.39 4.01
N TYR A 62 22.06 0.99 4.04
CA TYR A 62 21.21 1.01 5.22
C TYR A 62 19.87 0.37 4.91
N GLU A 63 19.32 -0.35 5.87
CA GLU A 63 17.98 -0.92 5.81
C GLU A 63 16.97 0.15 6.21
N GLU A 64 15.97 0.38 5.35
CA GLU A 64 14.88 1.31 5.60
C GLU A 64 13.56 0.53 5.59
N SER A 65 12.78 0.70 6.66
CA SER A 65 11.41 0.18 6.77
C SER A 65 10.41 1.31 6.54
N LYS A 66 9.46 1.12 5.62
CA LYS A 66 8.37 2.06 5.37
C LYS A 66 7.02 1.38 5.56
N SER A 67 6.05 2.17 6.01
CA SER A 67 4.66 1.75 6.11
C SER A 67 3.75 2.79 5.47
N GLN A 68 2.83 2.32 4.64
CA GLN A 68 1.78 3.14 4.05
C GLN A 68 0.42 2.58 4.43
N MET A 69 -0.52 3.49 4.66
CA MET A 69 -1.85 3.16 5.16
C MET A 69 -2.88 3.96 4.40
N PHE A 70 -3.94 3.31 3.96
CA PHE A 70 -5.08 3.98 3.35
C PHE A 70 -6.38 3.29 3.73
N SER A 71 -7.44 4.07 3.81
CA SER A 71 -8.76 3.58 4.23
C SER A 71 -9.72 3.51 3.04
N TYR A 72 -10.59 2.52 3.06
CA TYR A 72 -11.66 2.36 2.07
C TYR A 72 -13.03 2.67 2.67
N THR A 73 -14.06 2.71 1.84
CA THR A 73 -15.40 3.12 2.31
C THR A 73 -15.89 2.19 3.42
N PRO A 74 -16.35 2.75 4.55
CA PRO A 74 -16.76 1.96 5.69
C PRO A 74 -18.01 1.13 5.42
N GLY A 75 -18.18 0.05 6.19
CA GLY A 75 -19.36 -0.81 6.13
C GLY A 75 -19.38 -1.81 4.97
N LYS A 76 -18.28 -1.95 4.23
CA LYS A 76 -18.05 -3.02 3.25
C LYS A 76 -17.28 -4.16 3.91
N LYS A 77 -17.81 -5.38 3.84
CA LYS A 77 -17.17 -6.57 4.40
C LYS A 77 -16.32 -7.23 3.34
N ILE A 78 -15.07 -7.55 3.66
CA ILE A 78 -14.15 -8.20 2.72
C ILE A 78 -14.54 -9.66 2.56
N LYS A 79 -14.68 -10.08 1.30
CA LYS A 79 -14.82 -11.48 0.90
C LYS A 79 -13.45 -12.09 0.63
N GLU A 80 -12.64 -11.40 -0.16
CA GLU A 80 -11.31 -11.84 -0.58
C GLU A 80 -10.41 -10.63 -0.79
N SER A 81 -9.11 -10.81 -0.59
CA SER A 81 -8.10 -9.83 -0.98
C SER A 81 -6.90 -10.53 -1.61
N THR A 82 -6.41 -9.98 -2.71
CA THR A 82 -5.19 -10.42 -3.38
C THR A 82 -4.23 -9.25 -3.55
N ALA A 83 -2.93 -9.54 -3.55
CA ALA A 83 -1.89 -8.55 -3.75
C ALA A 83 -0.90 -9.11 -4.78
N ARG A 84 -0.62 -8.34 -5.83
CA ARG A 84 0.30 -8.75 -6.91
C ARG A 84 1.14 -7.58 -7.37
N ILE A 85 2.34 -7.88 -7.87
CA ILE A 85 3.18 -6.87 -8.52
C ILE A 85 2.83 -6.85 -10.01
N GLU A 86 2.51 -5.67 -10.53
CA GLU A 86 2.34 -5.40 -11.95
C GLU A 86 3.43 -4.43 -12.43
N GLY A 87 3.94 -4.67 -13.64
CA GLY A 87 5.03 -3.88 -14.21
C GLY A 87 6.33 -4.01 -13.41
N GLU A 88 7.07 -2.91 -13.30
CA GLU A 88 8.40 -2.92 -12.70
C GLU A 88 8.39 -2.80 -11.18
N ASN A 89 7.42 -2.09 -10.60
CA ASN A 89 7.39 -1.80 -9.17
C ASN A 89 6.03 -1.35 -8.62
N THR A 90 4.93 -1.74 -9.27
CA THR A 90 3.58 -1.38 -8.85
C THR A 90 2.93 -2.56 -8.12
N LEU A 91 2.70 -2.42 -6.82
CA LEU A 91 1.88 -3.32 -6.03
C LEU A 91 0.40 -3.00 -6.24
N VAL A 92 -0.32 -3.93 -6.85
CA VAL A 92 -1.77 -3.89 -7.04
C VAL A 92 -2.42 -4.73 -5.95
N ILE A 93 -3.34 -4.11 -5.20
CA ILE A 93 -4.14 -4.73 -4.16
C ILE A 93 -5.58 -4.73 -4.65
N ASP A 94 -6.12 -5.94 -4.78
CA ASP A 94 -7.48 -6.20 -5.19
C ASP A 94 -8.27 -6.76 -4.02
N VAL A 95 -9.36 -6.10 -3.65
CA VAL A 95 -10.24 -6.52 -2.57
C VAL A 95 -11.64 -6.66 -3.13
N THR A 96 -12.24 -7.83 -2.95
CA THR A 96 -13.64 -8.08 -3.30
C THR A 96 -14.47 -8.02 -2.03
N PHE A 97 -15.60 -7.33 -2.09
CA PHE A 97 -16.53 -7.20 -0.98
C PHE A 97 -17.63 -8.28 -1.05
N GLU A 98 -18.19 -8.63 0.09
CA GLU A 98 -19.39 -9.46 0.16
C GLU A 98 -20.62 -8.65 -0.30
N HIS A 99 -21.45 -9.25 -1.15
CA HIS A 99 -22.78 -8.70 -1.42
C HIS A 99 -23.62 -8.80 -0.14
N LYS A 100 -24.21 -7.68 0.25
CA LYS A 100 -25.19 -7.62 1.33
C LYS A 100 -26.53 -8.20 0.89
#